data_AF-A0A411DKS0-F1
#
_entry.id   AF-A0A411DKS0-F1
#
_cell.length_a   1.000
_cell.length_b   1.000
_cell.length_c   1.000
_cell.angle_alpha   90.00
_cell.angle_beta   90.00
_cell.angle_gamma   90.00
#
_symmetry.space_group_name_H-M   'P 1'
#
loop_
_entity.id
_entity.type
_entity.pdbx_description
1 polymer ?
#
loop_
_entity_poly.entity_id
_entity_poly.type
_entity_poly.pdbx_seq_one_letter_code
_entity_poly.pdbx_strand_id
1 'polypeptide(L)'
;MLKRTVLFILLSAGLYGMKAQQTIPFRITKHNNIIVKTLVNKKDSLDLMFQITMKDYSISPDSKRKAGHLIFNKEEISDNNTVEIGKIIQENVRFFDNQLTGHEADGKIGTGIFEGKAFKIDYDNNQFVIYDKMPDLKDYQPINIIQDHEGFYLAADNIMDDGPQQETYFVLQSGFSGAILYSNEFAEKQHLEKKLKITGEKTLRNSEGKTLTTKQAVLPYFKLGNSVFKDVSVGFFSGELKTQNVSYLGADMLRRFIWIFDAERKMAYIKPSKYFSEPYYKMN
;
A
#
# COMPACT_ATOMS: atom_id res chain seq x y z
N MET A 1 32.68 33.71 -58.72
CA MET A 1 31.55 32.83 -58.34
C MET A 1 31.85 32.24 -56.97
N LEU A 2 31.07 32.65 -55.97
CA LEU A 2 31.29 32.41 -54.55
C LEU A 2 30.71 31.04 -54.16
N LYS A 3 31.53 30.04 -53.80
CA LYS A 3 31.03 28.79 -53.22
C LYS A 3 30.98 28.93 -51.69
N ARG A 4 29.76 29.08 -51.16
CA ARG A 4 29.46 29.01 -49.73
C ARG A 4 29.48 27.54 -49.28
N THR A 5 30.43 27.18 -48.43
CA THR A 5 30.39 25.91 -47.69
C THR A 5 29.57 26.14 -46.42
N VAL A 6 28.36 25.57 -46.37
CA VAL A 6 27.50 25.60 -45.18
C VAL A 6 27.92 24.46 -44.27
N LEU A 7 28.44 24.81 -43.09
CA LEU A 7 28.78 23.88 -42.01
C LEU A 7 27.49 23.57 -41.23
N PHE A 8 26.96 22.35 -41.39
CA PHE A 8 25.85 21.86 -40.57
C PHE A 8 26.39 21.42 -39.20
N ILE A 9 26.14 22.23 -38.17
CA ILE A 9 26.31 21.83 -36.78
C ILE A 9 25.06 21.04 -36.38
N LEU A 10 25.20 19.72 -36.29
CA LEU A 10 24.20 18.83 -35.70
C LEU A 10 24.17 19.09 -34.19
N LEU A 11 23.21 19.89 -33.75
CA LEU A 11 22.89 20.07 -32.34
C LEU A 11 22.16 18.80 -31.86
N SER A 12 22.89 17.83 -31.32
CA SER A 12 22.30 16.70 -30.62
C SER A 12 21.69 17.21 -29.31
N ALA A 13 20.39 17.51 -29.34
CA ALA A 13 19.60 17.71 -28.14
C ALA A 13 19.58 16.39 -27.36
N GLY A 14 20.46 16.28 -26.37
CA GLY A 14 20.40 15.20 -25.39
C GLY A 14 19.07 15.30 -24.67
N LEU A 15 18.19 14.32 -24.89
CA LEU A 15 17.04 14.09 -24.04
C LEU A 15 17.58 13.76 -22.65
N TYR A 16 17.69 14.76 -21.78
CA TYR A 16 17.83 14.56 -20.34
C TYR A 16 16.52 13.96 -19.84
N GLY A 17 16.31 12.67 -20.08
CA GLY A 17 15.36 11.90 -19.29
C GLY A 17 15.82 12.03 -17.84
N MET A 18 14.96 12.58 -16.98
CA MET A 18 15.19 12.55 -15.53
C MET A 18 15.39 11.09 -15.13
N LYS A 19 16.65 10.69 -14.91
CA LYS A 19 16.95 9.36 -14.40
C LYS A 19 16.34 9.27 -13.01
N ALA A 20 15.67 8.15 -12.72
CA ALA A 20 15.34 7.77 -11.36
C ALA A 20 16.59 7.90 -10.48
N GLN A 21 16.48 8.61 -9.36
CA GLN A 21 17.67 8.91 -8.55
C GLN A 21 18.04 7.70 -7.70
N GLN A 22 17.04 7.01 -7.15
CA GLN A 22 17.20 5.75 -6.44
C GLN A 22 15.98 4.85 -6.66
N THR A 23 16.22 3.55 -6.75
CA THR A 23 15.19 2.52 -6.88
C THR A 23 15.39 1.43 -5.85
N ILE A 24 14.30 0.95 -5.26
CA ILE A 24 14.30 -0.18 -4.33
C ILE A 24 13.49 -1.31 -4.97
N PRO A 25 14.11 -2.45 -5.34
CA PRO A 25 13.35 -3.57 -5.85
C PRO A 25 12.51 -4.21 -4.75
N PHE A 26 11.35 -4.72 -5.11
CA PHE A 26 10.50 -5.51 -4.23
C PHE A 26 9.96 -6.75 -4.92
N ARG A 27 9.43 -7.70 -4.14
CA ARG A 27 8.61 -8.80 -4.65
C ARG A 27 7.19 -8.67 -4.13
N ILE A 28 6.22 -9.19 -4.88
CA ILE A 28 4.81 -9.26 -4.45
C ILE A 28 4.52 -10.71 -4.07
N THR A 29 3.96 -10.95 -2.89
CA THR A 29 3.57 -12.29 -2.46
C THR A 29 2.29 -12.75 -3.15
N LYS A 30 1.93 -14.04 -3.02
CA LYS A 30 0.61 -14.54 -3.45
C LYS A 30 -0.57 -13.88 -2.71
N HIS A 31 -0.29 -13.14 -1.64
CA HIS A 31 -1.24 -12.40 -0.80
C HIS A 31 -1.19 -10.89 -1.08
N ASN A 32 -0.65 -10.48 -2.23
CA ASN A 32 -0.53 -9.10 -2.70
C ASN A 32 0.37 -8.18 -1.86
N ASN A 33 0.98 -8.67 -0.78
CA ASN A 33 1.87 -7.84 0.03
C ASN A 33 3.20 -7.58 -0.70
N ILE A 34 3.72 -6.38 -0.56
CA ILE A 34 5.05 -6.01 -1.04
C ILE A 34 6.08 -6.41 0.01
N ILE A 35 7.11 -7.17 -0.39
CA ILE A 35 8.24 -7.54 0.45
C ILE A 35 9.51 -6.88 -0.07
N VAL A 36 10.22 -6.22 0.85
CA VAL A 36 11.52 -5.59 0.64
C VAL A 36 12.57 -6.38 1.40
N LYS A 37 13.66 -6.72 0.72
CA LYS A 37 14.81 -7.37 1.35
C LYS A 37 15.72 -6.31 1.97
N THR A 38 16.10 -6.50 3.22
CA THR A 38 16.95 -5.58 3.96
C THR A 38 18.15 -6.28 4.59
N LEU A 39 19.18 -5.50 4.93
CA LEU A 39 20.28 -5.91 5.80
C LEU A 39 20.30 -4.97 7.01
N VAL A 40 19.96 -5.51 8.17
CA VAL A 40 19.89 -4.79 9.44
C VAL A 40 21.19 -4.95 10.21
N ASN A 41 21.72 -3.83 10.70
CA ASN A 41 22.96 -3.75 11.49
C ASN A 41 24.13 -4.51 10.82
N LYS A 42 24.17 -4.51 9.47
CA LYS A 42 25.16 -5.18 8.62
C LYS A 42 25.24 -6.70 8.79
N LYS A 43 24.27 -7.31 9.48
CA LYS A 43 24.37 -8.72 9.92
C LYS A 43 23.09 -9.52 9.65
N ASP A 44 21.93 -8.95 9.91
CA ASP A 44 20.67 -9.68 9.83
C ASP A 44 19.98 -9.39 8.49
N SER A 45 19.87 -10.39 7.62
CA SER A 45 19.09 -10.24 6.40
C SER A 45 17.62 -10.57 6.68
N LEU A 46 16.73 -9.60 6.48
CA LEU A 46 15.30 -9.74 6.77
C LEU A 46 14.46 -9.45 5.52
N ASP A 47 13.33 -10.13 5.41
CA ASP A 47 12.28 -9.81 4.44
C ASP A 47 11.19 -9.01 5.16
N LEU A 48 11.07 -7.71 4.88
CA LEU A 48 10.11 -6.84 5.56
C LEU A 48 8.94 -6.49 4.64
N MET A 49 7.72 -6.59 5.18
CA MET A 49 6.51 -6.19 4.46
C MET A 49 6.36 -4.67 4.44
N PHE A 50 6.22 -4.09 3.25
CA PHE A 50 5.96 -2.66 3.14
C PHE A 50 4.55 -2.32 3.62
N GLN A 51 4.47 -1.41 4.58
CA GLN A 51 3.25 -0.97 5.22
C GLN A 51 3.12 0.54 5.08
N ILE A 52 2.21 0.97 4.21
CA ILE A 52 2.11 2.38 3.80
C ILE A 52 1.65 3.32 4.93
N THR A 53 0.93 2.83 5.94
CA THR A 53 0.42 3.64 7.06
C THR A 53 1.40 3.82 8.21
N MET A 54 2.55 3.15 8.19
CA MET A 54 3.54 3.29 9.27
C MET A 54 4.75 4.08 8.79
N LYS A 55 5.46 4.72 9.73
CA LYS A 55 6.73 5.40 9.46
C LYS A 55 7.91 4.48 9.73
N ASP A 56 7.90 3.83 10.88
CA ASP A 56 9.01 3.04 11.41
C ASP A 56 8.97 1.58 10.96
N TYR A 57 9.80 0.76 11.59
CA TYR A 57 9.98 -0.65 11.30
C TYR A 57 9.48 -1.50 12.45
N SER A 58 9.22 -2.77 12.18
CA SER A 58 8.88 -3.72 13.23
C SER A 58 9.35 -5.12 12.91
N ILE A 59 9.50 -5.94 13.94
CA ILE A 59 9.74 -7.39 13.84
C ILE A 59 8.50 -8.14 14.28
N SER A 60 8.26 -9.28 13.64
CA SER A 60 7.17 -10.18 13.98
C SER A 60 7.64 -11.28 14.93
N PRO A 61 6.80 -11.68 15.89
CA PRO A 61 7.09 -12.84 16.73
C PRO A 61 7.17 -14.14 15.90
N ASP A 62 6.52 -14.16 14.73
CA ASP A 62 6.50 -15.28 13.80
C ASP A 62 7.63 -15.20 12.75
N SER A 63 8.63 -14.34 12.96
CA SER A 63 9.75 -14.17 12.03
C SER A 63 10.50 -15.49 11.82
N LYS A 64 10.80 -15.80 10.54
CA LYS A 64 11.52 -17.02 10.18
C LYS A 64 13.03 -16.82 10.27
N ARG A 65 13.47 -15.59 10.00
CA ARG A 65 14.87 -15.17 10.10
C ARG A 65 15.13 -14.51 11.44
N LYS A 66 16.29 -14.78 12.02
CA LYS A 66 16.68 -14.19 13.31
C LYS A 66 17.07 -12.74 13.13
N ALA A 67 16.43 -11.84 13.86
CA ALA A 67 16.85 -10.45 14.02
C ALA A 67 17.76 -10.31 15.27
N GLY A 68 18.85 -11.07 15.31
CA GLY A 68 19.66 -11.28 16.52
C GLY A 68 20.50 -10.09 16.96
N HIS A 69 20.59 -9.04 16.13
CA HIS A 69 21.37 -7.83 16.41
C HIS A 69 20.51 -6.59 16.63
N LEU A 70 19.19 -6.75 16.76
CA LEU A 70 18.32 -5.74 17.34
C LEU A 70 18.33 -5.89 18.86
N ILE A 71 18.60 -4.80 19.57
CA ILE A 71 18.59 -4.78 21.04
C ILE A 71 17.34 -4.03 21.47
N PHE A 72 16.36 -4.77 21.99
CA PHE A 72 15.11 -4.22 22.47
C PHE A 72 15.20 -3.84 23.94
N ASN A 73 14.66 -2.67 24.30
CA ASN A 73 14.49 -2.24 25.68
C ASN A 73 13.24 -2.88 26.32
N LYS A 74 12.89 -2.45 27.54
CA LYS A 74 11.73 -2.97 28.27
C LYS A 74 10.40 -2.58 27.62
N GLU A 75 10.41 -1.53 26.82
CA GLU A 75 9.28 -1.01 26.06
C GLU A 75 9.17 -1.64 24.67
N GLU A 76 9.91 -2.73 24.39
CA GLU A 76 9.91 -3.45 23.11
C GLU A 76 10.35 -2.58 21.92
N ILE A 77 11.24 -1.61 22.18
CA ILE A 77 11.80 -0.70 21.17
C ILE A 77 13.29 -0.94 21.03
N SER A 78 13.76 -1.04 19.79
CA SER A 78 15.17 -1.00 19.43
C SER A 78 15.46 0.24 18.59
N ASP A 79 16.30 1.14 19.11
CA ASP A 79 16.69 2.40 18.47
C ASP A 79 18.13 2.37 17.95
N ASN A 80 18.49 3.38 17.15
CA ASN A 80 19.84 3.60 16.61
C ASN A 80 20.34 2.46 15.70
N ASN A 81 19.42 1.79 15.00
CA ASN A 81 19.77 0.74 14.06
C ASN A 81 20.15 1.29 12.68
N THR A 82 20.88 0.50 11.91
CA THR A 82 21.14 0.76 10.49
C THR A 82 20.37 -0.24 9.64
N VAL A 83 19.70 0.22 8.58
CA VAL A 83 19.02 -0.64 7.61
C VAL A 83 19.54 -0.32 6.21
N GLU A 84 20.07 -1.33 5.54
CA GLU A 84 20.47 -1.23 4.14
C GLU A 84 19.40 -1.84 3.24
N ILE A 85 19.03 -1.10 2.18
CA ILE A 85 17.99 -1.48 1.22
C ILE A 85 18.46 -1.12 -0.18
N GLY A 86 18.90 -2.13 -0.93
CA GLY A 86 19.54 -1.89 -2.23
C GLY A 86 20.81 -1.05 -2.05
N LYS A 87 20.79 0.21 -2.51
CA LYS A 87 21.90 1.17 -2.37
C LYS A 87 21.69 2.20 -1.26
N ILE A 88 20.55 2.13 -0.57
CA ILE A 88 20.18 3.08 0.48
C ILE A 88 20.67 2.52 1.80
N ILE A 89 21.29 3.39 2.60
CA ILE A 89 21.65 3.11 3.99
C ILE A 89 20.86 4.12 4.83
N GLN A 90 19.93 3.63 5.63
CA GLN A 90 19.19 4.43 6.59
C GLN A 90 19.81 4.24 7.98
N GLU A 91 20.17 5.34 8.61
CA GLU A 91 20.68 5.37 9.98
C GLU A 91 19.58 5.78 10.96
N ASN A 92 19.83 5.57 12.25
CA ASN A 92 18.91 5.94 13.34
C ASN A 92 17.51 5.34 13.19
N VAL A 93 17.44 4.09 12.73
CA VAL A 93 16.18 3.38 12.50
C VAL A 93 15.65 2.79 13.80
N ARG A 94 14.36 3.03 14.05
CA ARG A 94 13.58 2.43 15.13
C ARG A 94 12.87 1.16 14.67
N PHE A 95 12.98 0.09 15.46
CA PHE A 95 12.21 -1.13 15.35
C PHE A 95 11.32 -1.31 16.59
N PHE A 96 10.05 -1.66 16.36
CA PHE A 96 9.14 -2.17 17.38
C PHE A 96 9.14 -3.71 17.35
N ASP A 97 9.20 -4.35 18.51
CA ASP A 97 9.06 -5.81 18.61
C ASP A 97 7.58 -6.25 18.59
N ASN A 98 7.37 -7.56 18.44
CA ASN A 98 6.08 -8.23 18.63
C ASN A 98 4.92 -7.72 17.76
N GLN A 99 5.21 -7.18 16.57
CA GLN A 99 4.20 -6.71 15.64
C GLN A 99 3.86 -7.77 14.59
N LEU A 100 2.60 -8.22 14.59
CA LEU A 100 2.10 -9.17 13.57
C LEU A 100 2.33 -8.63 12.16
N THR A 101 2.76 -9.50 11.24
CA THR A 101 3.03 -9.15 9.84
C THR A 101 2.33 -10.10 8.87
N GLY A 102 2.34 -9.73 7.59
CA GLY A 102 1.78 -10.55 6.52
C GLY A 102 2.63 -11.79 6.24
N HIS A 103 2.06 -12.71 5.46
CA HIS A 103 2.76 -13.93 5.09
C HIS A 103 4.11 -13.64 4.41
N GLU A 104 5.08 -14.51 4.68
CA GLU A 104 6.43 -14.45 4.08
C GLU A 104 7.31 -13.26 4.51
N ALA A 105 6.91 -12.51 5.54
CA ALA A 105 7.68 -11.42 6.12
C ALA A 105 8.18 -11.76 7.52
N ASP A 106 9.36 -11.23 7.86
CA ASP A 106 9.96 -11.27 9.20
C ASP A 106 9.53 -10.07 10.05
N GLY A 107 8.86 -9.08 9.43
CA GLY A 107 8.50 -7.83 10.06
C GLY A 107 7.84 -6.86 9.08
N LYS A 108 7.82 -5.56 9.42
CA LYS A 108 7.31 -4.50 8.57
C LYS A 108 8.32 -3.39 8.36
N ILE A 109 8.19 -2.71 7.23
CA ILE A 109 8.91 -1.49 6.87
C ILE A 109 7.91 -0.40 6.48
N GLY A 110 8.02 0.75 7.14
CA GLY A 110 7.18 1.92 6.87
C GLY A 110 7.70 2.82 5.77
N THR A 111 7.07 3.99 5.69
CA THR A 111 7.34 5.06 4.73
C THR A 111 8.51 5.97 5.12
N GLY A 112 9.13 5.75 6.29
CA GLY A 112 10.28 6.54 6.76
C GLY A 112 11.47 6.52 5.78
N ILE A 113 11.64 5.45 5.00
CA ILE A 113 12.63 5.38 3.90
C ILE A 113 12.46 6.43 2.80
N PHE A 114 11.28 7.06 2.74
CA PHE A 114 10.92 8.06 1.75
C PHE A 114 10.75 9.46 2.36
N GLU A 115 11.20 9.66 3.60
CA GLU A 115 11.01 10.92 4.34
C GLU A 115 11.54 12.14 3.55
N GLY A 116 10.69 13.16 3.42
CA GLY A 116 11.00 14.39 2.68
C GLY A 116 11.13 14.23 1.15
N LYS A 117 10.80 13.07 0.59
CA LYS A 117 10.90 12.77 -0.85
C LYS A 117 9.57 12.30 -1.42
N ALA A 118 9.31 12.65 -2.68
CA ALA A 118 8.25 12.01 -3.43
C ALA A 118 8.68 10.57 -3.77
N PHE A 119 7.75 9.63 -3.82
CA PHE A 119 8.06 8.25 -4.17
C PHE A 119 6.96 7.61 -5.01
N LYS A 120 7.37 6.70 -5.90
CA LYS A 120 6.49 5.88 -6.73
C LYS A 120 6.49 4.44 -6.26
N ILE A 121 5.31 3.83 -6.24
CA ILE A 121 5.14 2.37 -6.17
C ILE A 121 4.88 1.87 -7.59
N ASP A 122 5.91 1.31 -8.22
CA ASP A 122 5.89 0.83 -9.60
C ASP A 122 5.65 -0.68 -9.62
N TYR A 123 4.38 -1.07 -9.63
CA TYR A 123 3.96 -2.47 -9.71
C TYR A 123 4.29 -3.13 -11.06
N ASP A 124 4.49 -2.36 -12.12
CA ASP A 124 4.84 -2.92 -13.43
C ASP A 124 6.25 -3.49 -13.39
N ASN A 125 7.17 -2.75 -12.77
CA ASN A 125 8.58 -3.09 -12.65
C ASN A 125 8.97 -3.69 -11.28
N ASN A 126 8.00 -3.86 -10.38
CA ASN A 126 8.20 -4.32 -9.00
C ASN A 126 9.28 -3.53 -8.23
N GLN A 127 9.17 -2.21 -8.22
CA GLN A 127 10.15 -1.35 -7.57
C GLN A 127 9.50 -0.10 -6.96
N PHE A 128 10.10 0.42 -5.90
CA PHE A 128 9.91 1.81 -5.53
C PHE A 128 10.87 2.69 -6.33
N VAL A 129 10.43 3.89 -6.68
CA VAL A 129 11.29 4.92 -7.28
C VAL A 129 11.22 6.17 -6.41
N ILE A 130 12.36 6.67 -5.96
CA ILE A 130 12.46 7.84 -5.11
C ILE A 130 12.86 9.04 -5.95
N TYR A 131 12.17 10.15 -5.72
CA TYR A 131 12.30 11.38 -6.48
C TYR A 131 12.75 12.54 -5.61
N ASP A 132 13.82 13.21 -6.02
CA ASP A 132 14.22 14.51 -5.47
C ASP A 132 13.29 15.65 -5.93
N LYS A 133 12.65 15.47 -7.09
CA LYS A 133 11.69 16.40 -7.69
C LYS A 133 10.57 15.61 -8.34
N MET A 134 9.34 16.12 -8.30
CA MET A 134 8.19 15.45 -8.91
C MET A 134 8.48 15.04 -10.36
N PRO A 135 8.17 13.80 -10.75
CA PRO A 135 8.32 13.34 -12.14
C PRO A 135 7.24 13.95 -13.04
N ASP A 136 7.28 13.61 -14.34
CA ASP A 136 6.17 13.90 -15.24
C ASP A 136 4.89 13.14 -14.80
N LEU A 137 3.78 13.86 -14.76
CA LEU A 137 2.48 13.39 -14.27
C LEU A 137 1.41 13.35 -15.37
N LYS A 138 1.76 13.59 -16.64
CA LYS A 138 0.79 13.73 -17.75
C LYS A 138 -0.25 12.61 -17.84
N ASP A 139 0.15 11.37 -17.55
CA ASP A 139 -0.72 10.18 -17.63
C ASP A 139 -1.33 9.77 -16.28
N TYR A 140 -1.16 10.59 -15.24
CA TYR A 140 -1.67 10.30 -13.90
C TYR A 140 -2.83 11.22 -13.55
N GLN A 141 -3.84 10.64 -12.91
CA GLN A 141 -4.90 11.42 -12.27
C GLN A 141 -4.51 11.75 -10.82
N PRO A 142 -4.74 12.98 -10.35
CA PRO A 142 -4.50 13.34 -8.96
C PRO A 142 -5.59 12.78 -8.05
N ILE A 143 -5.19 12.41 -6.83
CA ILE A 143 -6.05 11.94 -5.74
C ILE A 143 -5.62 12.67 -4.47
N ASN A 144 -6.57 13.33 -3.81
CA ASN A 144 -6.31 13.96 -2.52
C ASN A 144 -6.05 12.89 -1.46
N ILE A 145 -5.02 13.09 -0.65
CA ILE A 145 -4.70 12.26 0.50
C ILE A 145 -4.89 13.08 1.77
N ILE A 146 -5.73 12.55 2.67
CA ILE A 146 -5.91 13.10 4.01
C ILE A 146 -5.03 12.30 4.95
N GLN A 147 -4.17 12.99 5.69
CA GLN A 147 -3.35 12.39 6.74
C GLN A 147 -4.08 12.51 8.07
N ASP A 148 -4.20 11.39 8.76
CA ASP A 148 -4.70 11.31 10.13
C ASP A 148 -3.89 10.24 10.90
N HIS A 149 -4.11 10.12 12.21
CA HIS A 149 -3.39 9.20 13.10
C HIS A 149 -3.39 7.74 12.62
N GLU A 150 -4.44 7.33 11.91
CA GLU A 150 -4.63 5.98 11.37
C GLU A 150 -3.95 5.77 9.99
N GLY A 151 -3.46 6.83 9.35
CA GLY A 151 -2.68 6.77 8.11
C GLY A 151 -3.19 7.68 6.98
N PHE A 152 -3.04 7.20 5.74
CA PHE A 152 -3.40 7.95 4.53
C PHE A 152 -4.79 7.57 4.04
N TYR A 153 -5.68 8.55 3.97
CA TYR A 153 -7.06 8.39 3.55
C TYR A 153 -7.32 8.97 2.17
N LEU A 154 -8.23 8.35 1.43
CA LEU A 154 -8.82 8.90 0.22
C LEU A 154 -10.33 8.66 0.18
N ALA A 155 -11.05 9.51 -0.53
CA ALA A 155 -12.46 9.32 -0.81
C ALA A 155 -12.65 8.41 -2.03
N ALA A 156 -13.63 7.52 -1.96
CA ALA A 156 -14.06 6.73 -3.11
C ALA A 156 -15.56 6.41 -3.04
N ASP A 157 -16.12 6.21 -4.22
CA ASP A 157 -17.54 6.03 -4.46
C ASP A 157 -17.91 4.55 -4.52
N ASN A 158 -19.00 4.18 -3.85
CA ASN A 158 -19.52 2.83 -3.76
C ASN A 158 -20.94 2.82 -4.29
N ILE A 159 -21.23 1.95 -5.25
CA ILE A 159 -22.55 1.86 -5.88
C ILE A 159 -23.00 0.41 -5.74
N MET A 160 -24.06 0.24 -4.94
CA MET A 160 -24.75 -1.02 -4.74
C MET A 160 -25.93 -1.06 -5.72
N ASP A 161 -26.03 -2.07 -6.57
CA ASP A 161 -27.07 -2.24 -7.61
C ASP A 161 -27.67 -0.91 -8.14
N ASP A 162 -28.97 -0.82 -8.36
CA ASP A 162 -29.66 0.42 -8.79
C ASP A 162 -29.75 1.50 -7.68
N GLY A 163 -28.84 1.45 -6.71
CA GLY A 163 -28.77 2.36 -5.56
C GLY A 163 -27.99 3.65 -5.85
N PRO A 164 -28.18 4.68 -5.02
CA PRO A 164 -27.43 5.93 -5.15
C PRO A 164 -25.94 5.72 -4.86
N GLN A 165 -25.09 6.51 -5.52
CA GLN A 165 -23.67 6.58 -5.22
C GLN A 165 -23.43 6.97 -3.75
N GLN A 166 -22.58 6.21 -3.04
CA GLN A 166 -22.23 6.45 -1.65
C GLN A 166 -20.71 6.67 -1.52
N GLU A 167 -20.31 7.90 -1.21
CA GLU A 167 -18.92 8.22 -0.89
C GLU A 167 -18.57 7.74 0.52
N THR A 168 -17.37 7.20 0.69
CA THR A 168 -16.75 6.98 2.00
C THR A 168 -15.23 7.11 1.91
N TYR A 169 -14.58 7.20 3.06
CA TYR A 169 -13.14 7.33 3.18
C TYR A 169 -12.50 5.97 3.44
N PHE A 170 -11.38 5.71 2.76
CA PHE A 170 -10.59 4.50 2.91
C PHE A 170 -9.18 4.85 3.31
N VAL A 171 -8.67 4.21 4.36
CA VAL A 171 -7.24 4.22 4.66
C VAL A 171 -6.51 3.24 3.75
N LEU A 172 -5.37 3.66 3.19
CA LEU A 172 -4.51 2.83 2.36
C LEU A 172 -3.87 1.74 3.23
N GLN A 173 -4.15 0.47 2.97
CA GLN A 173 -3.75 -0.62 3.86
C GLN A 173 -3.02 -1.73 3.08
N SER A 174 -1.74 -1.50 2.76
CA SER A 174 -0.92 -2.44 1.96
C SER A 174 -0.62 -3.77 2.67
N GLY A 175 -0.81 -3.84 4.00
CA GLY A 175 -0.75 -5.08 4.76
C GLY A 175 -1.98 -5.97 4.61
N PHE A 176 -3.13 -5.41 4.22
CA PHE A 176 -4.36 -6.18 4.02
C PHE A 176 -4.45 -6.73 2.60
N SER A 177 -4.47 -8.05 2.43
CA SER A 177 -4.39 -8.71 1.12
C SER A 177 -5.58 -8.49 0.18
N GLY A 178 -6.77 -8.21 0.74
CA GLY A 178 -8.01 -8.04 -0.02
C GLY A 178 -8.08 -6.73 -0.80
N ALA A 179 -9.18 -6.51 -1.52
CA ALA A 179 -9.40 -5.26 -2.26
C ALA A 179 -10.00 -4.17 -1.36
N ILE A 180 -11.13 -4.45 -0.71
CA ILE A 180 -11.80 -3.51 0.18
C ILE A 180 -12.26 -4.24 1.45
N LEU A 181 -12.11 -3.60 2.61
CA LEU A 181 -12.73 -4.00 3.88
C LEU A 181 -13.47 -2.79 4.44
N TYR A 182 -14.79 -2.86 4.59
CA TYR A 182 -15.55 -1.72 5.11
C TYR A 182 -15.48 -1.61 6.63
N SER A 183 -15.55 -0.36 7.12
CA SER A 183 -15.86 -0.11 8.53
C SER A 183 -17.23 -0.66 8.91
N ASN A 184 -17.40 -0.97 10.19
CA ASN A 184 -18.71 -1.39 10.72
C ASN A 184 -19.76 -0.31 10.51
N GLU A 185 -19.41 0.96 10.74
CA GLU A 185 -20.32 2.09 10.55
C GLU A 185 -20.87 2.14 9.12
N PHE A 186 -19.99 2.06 8.11
CA PHE A 186 -20.41 2.07 6.71
C PHE A 186 -21.23 0.83 6.36
N ALA A 187 -20.77 -0.34 6.80
CA ALA A 187 -21.46 -1.60 6.52
C ALA A 187 -22.90 -1.62 7.05
N GLU A 188 -23.11 -1.09 8.26
CA GLU A 188 -24.41 -1.01 8.90
C GLU A 188 -25.31 0.05 8.29
N LYS A 189 -24.78 1.28 8.14
CA LYS A 189 -25.51 2.42 7.55
C LYS A 189 -26.04 2.07 6.15
N GLN A 190 -25.24 1.35 5.36
CA GLN A 190 -25.62 0.97 4.00
C GLN A 190 -26.35 -0.36 3.92
N HIS A 191 -26.47 -1.09 5.04
CA HIS A 191 -27.06 -2.43 5.10
C HIS A 191 -26.42 -3.41 4.11
N LEU A 192 -25.09 -3.44 4.05
CA LEU A 192 -24.33 -4.22 3.06
C LEU A 192 -24.67 -5.70 3.09
N GLU A 193 -24.92 -6.27 4.26
CA GLU A 193 -25.33 -7.68 4.40
C GLU A 193 -26.63 -8.01 3.65
N LYS A 194 -27.55 -7.05 3.56
CA LYS A 194 -28.84 -7.23 2.87
C LYS A 194 -28.76 -6.89 1.39
N LYS A 195 -27.88 -5.94 1.03
CA LYS A 195 -27.81 -5.38 -0.33
C LYS A 195 -26.77 -6.05 -1.21
N LEU A 196 -25.72 -6.62 -0.65
CA LEU A 196 -24.65 -7.24 -1.44
C LEU A 196 -24.82 -8.75 -1.53
N LYS A 197 -24.41 -9.31 -2.67
CA LYS A 197 -24.33 -10.76 -2.84
C LYS A 197 -23.19 -11.32 -1.99
N ILE A 198 -23.54 -12.04 -0.92
CA ILE A 198 -22.57 -12.74 -0.08
C ILE A 198 -21.97 -13.93 -0.85
N THR A 199 -20.65 -14.07 -0.77
CA THR A 199 -19.85 -15.10 -1.44
C THR A 199 -19.07 -15.97 -0.46
N GLY A 200 -18.94 -15.55 0.80
CA GLY A 200 -18.29 -16.32 1.85
C GLY A 200 -18.56 -15.72 3.23
N GLU A 201 -18.43 -16.56 4.25
CA GLU A 201 -18.61 -16.17 5.65
C GLU A 201 -17.71 -17.02 6.55
N LYS A 202 -17.18 -16.41 7.61
CA LYS A 202 -16.43 -17.09 8.66
C LYS A 202 -16.80 -16.53 10.02
N THR A 203 -17.18 -17.38 10.95
CA THR A 203 -17.52 -16.99 12.33
C THR A 203 -16.49 -17.52 13.31
N LEU A 204 -16.01 -16.64 14.18
CA LEU A 204 -15.18 -16.95 15.34
C LEU A 204 -15.96 -16.61 16.61
N ARG A 205 -15.63 -17.27 17.72
CA ARG A 205 -16.16 -16.95 19.05
C ARG A 205 -15.02 -16.64 20.00
N ASN A 206 -15.16 -15.60 20.80
CA ASN A 206 -14.21 -15.31 21.88
C ASN A 206 -14.52 -16.18 23.12
N SER A 207 -13.71 -16.06 24.17
CA SER A 207 -13.89 -16.79 25.44
C SER A 207 -15.19 -16.46 26.18
N GLU A 208 -15.81 -15.32 25.90
CA GLU A 208 -17.12 -14.92 26.44
C GLU A 208 -18.30 -15.46 25.60
N GLY A 209 -18.02 -16.19 24.52
CA GLY A 209 -19.04 -16.71 23.60
C GLY A 209 -19.55 -15.71 22.55
N LYS A 210 -19.07 -14.46 22.56
CA LYS A 210 -19.46 -13.42 21.58
C LYS A 210 -18.92 -13.76 20.20
N THR A 211 -19.73 -13.51 19.19
CA THR A 211 -19.41 -13.84 17.80
C THR A 211 -18.71 -12.69 17.06
N LEU A 212 -17.66 -13.04 16.32
CA LEU A 212 -17.01 -12.19 15.32
C LEU A 212 -17.18 -12.88 13.96
N THR A 213 -18.05 -12.34 13.11
CA THR A 213 -18.32 -12.92 11.80
C THR A 213 -17.76 -12.03 10.70
N THR A 214 -16.88 -12.55 9.85
CA THR A 214 -16.44 -11.85 8.64
C THR A 214 -17.25 -12.36 7.45
N LYS A 215 -17.76 -11.43 6.63
CA LYS A 215 -18.44 -11.74 5.38
C LYS A 215 -17.64 -11.22 4.20
N GLN A 216 -17.66 -11.99 3.11
CA GLN A 216 -17.20 -11.57 1.79
C GLN A 216 -18.40 -11.40 0.87
N ALA A 217 -18.39 -10.33 0.11
CA ALA A 217 -19.47 -10.00 -0.81
C ALA A 217 -18.92 -9.38 -2.10
N VAL A 218 -19.82 -9.18 -3.06
CA VAL A 218 -19.51 -8.50 -4.33
C VAL A 218 -20.17 -7.13 -4.32
N LEU A 219 -19.38 -6.07 -4.45
CA LEU A 219 -19.85 -4.71 -4.72
C LEU A 219 -19.95 -4.51 -6.24
N PRO A 220 -21.13 -4.18 -6.78
CA PRO A 220 -21.34 -4.04 -8.23
C PRO A 220 -20.42 -2.99 -8.87
N TYR A 221 -20.32 -1.79 -8.29
CA TYR A 221 -19.37 -0.79 -8.78
C TYR A 221 -18.64 -0.06 -7.66
N PHE A 222 -17.34 0.09 -7.85
CA PHE A 222 -16.46 0.94 -7.04
C PHE A 222 -15.79 1.96 -7.95
N LYS A 223 -15.79 3.23 -7.58
CA LYS A 223 -15.15 4.28 -8.37
C LYS A 223 -14.11 5.02 -7.54
N LEU A 224 -12.89 5.05 -8.07
CA LEU A 224 -11.75 5.78 -7.53
C LEU A 224 -11.23 6.75 -8.58
N GLY A 225 -11.40 8.05 -8.33
CA GLY A 225 -11.17 9.08 -9.34
C GLY A 225 -12.01 8.82 -10.60
N ASN A 226 -11.36 8.72 -11.75
CA ASN A 226 -11.96 8.45 -13.05
C ASN A 226 -12.09 6.96 -13.37
N SER A 227 -11.59 6.06 -12.51
CA SER A 227 -11.61 4.62 -12.74
C SER A 227 -12.83 3.98 -12.09
N VAL A 228 -13.56 3.16 -12.86
CA VAL A 228 -14.71 2.38 -12.38
C VAL A 228 -14.36 0.90 -12.44
N PHE A 229 -14.48 0.23 -11.31
CA PHE A 229 -14.32 -1.20 -11.14
C PHE A 229 -15.68 -1.87 -11.02
N LYS A 230 -15.80 -3.08 -11.54
CA LYS A 230 -17.02 -3.88 -11.47
C LYS A 230 -16.81 -5.13 -10.63
N ASP A 231 -17.86 -5.58 -9.97
CA ASP A 231 -17.89 -6.85 -9.23
C ASP A 231 -16.73 -6.98 -8.23
N VAL A 232 -16.48 -5.90 -7.47
CA VAL A 232 -15.35 -5.81 -6.54
C VAL A 232 -15.56 -6.73 -5.35
N SER A 233 -14.57 -7.56 -5.03
CA SER A 233 -14.58 -8.35 -3.81
C SER A 233 -14.41 -7.46 -2.58
N VAL A 234 -15.42 -7.41 -1.72
CA VAL A 234 -15.42 -6.60 -0.51
C VAL A 234 -15.62 -7.46 0.74
N GLY A 235 -14.99 -7.06 1.84
CA GLY A 235 -15.19 -7.65 3.15
C GLY A 235 -15.89 -6.70 4.11
N PHE A 236 -16.60 -7.23 5.10
CA PHE A 236 -17.05 -6.48 6.27
C PHE A 236 -17.31 -7.43 7.44
N PHE A 237 -17.29 -6.89 8.66
CA PHE A 237 -17.65 -7.65 9.84
C PHE A 237 -19.16 -7.57 10.10
N SER A 238 -19.68 -8.65 10.67
CA SER A 238 -21.05 -8.85 11.11
C SER A 238 -21.01 -9.62 12.44
N GLY A 239 -22.14 -9.67 13.15
CA GLY A 239 -22.20 -10.24 14.50
C GLY A 239 -22.01 -9.20 15.60
N GLU A 240 -21.73 -9.67 16.81
CA GLU A 240 -21.74 -8.83 18.02
C GLU A 240 -20.45 -8.04 18.19
N LEU A 241 -19.30 -8.65 17.85
CA LEU A 241 -18.00 -8.01 17.93
C LEU A 241 -17.74 -7.21 16.65
N LYS A 242 -17.61 -5.89 16.83
CA LYS A 242 -17.41 -4.91 15.76
C LYS A 242 -16.08 -4.19 15.99
N THR A 243 -15.02 -4.67 15.34
CA THR A 243 -13.64 -4.20 15.60
C THR A 243 -13.05 -3.35 14.47
N GLN A 244 -13.73 -3.22 13.34
CA GLN A 244 -13.29 -2.44 12.19
C GLN A 244 -13.84 -1.01 12.21
N ASN A 245 -13.00 -0.07 12.64
CA ASN A 245 -13.39 1.33 12.82
C ASN A 245 -13.32 2.15 11.52
N VAL A 246 -12.46 1.76 10.59
CA VAL A 246 -12.20 2.51 9.35
C VAL A 246 -12.26 1.57 8.14
N SER A 247 -12.60 2.07 6.95
CA SER A 247 -12.58 1.26 5.74
C SER A 247 -11.17 1.17 5.17
N TYR A 248 -10.76 0.01 4.67
CA TYR A 248 -9.45 -0.23 4.07
C TYR A 248 -9.53 -0.30 2.55
N LEU A 249 -8.61 0.39 1.88
CA LEU A 249 -8.22 0.12 0.49
C LEU A 249 -7.01 -0.81 0.54
N GLY A 250 -7.23 -2.10 0.30
CA GLY A 250 -6.23 -3.13 0.49
C GLY A 250 -5.26 -3.31 -0.67
N ALA A 251 -4.27 -4.18 -0.48
CA ALA A 251 -3.20 -4.49 -1.41
C ALA A 251 -3.70 -4.94 -2.79
N ASP A 252 -4.82 -5.67 -2.88
CA ASP A 252 -5.37 -6.08 -4.18
C ASP A 252 -5.89 -4.88 -4.99
N MET A 253 -6.43 -3.86 -4.34
CA MET A 253 -6.87 -2.64 -5.02
C MET A 253 -5.70 -1.68 -5.25
N LEU A 254 -4.79 -1.56 -4.29
CA LEU A 254 -3.57 -0.75 -4.43
C LEU A 254 -2.73 -1.17 -5.63
N ARG A 255 -2.48 -2.48 -5.81
CA ARG A 255 -1.63 -2.98 -6.91
C ARG A 255 -2.19 -2.72 -8.30
N ARG A 256 -3.49 -2.43 -8.43
CA ARG A 256 -4.15 -2.12 -9.72
C ARG A 256 -3.70 -0.77 -10.29
N PHE A 257 -3.02 0.05 -9.49
CA PHE A 257 -2.48 1.32 -9.91
C PHE A 257 -0.98 1.42 -9.66
N ILE A 258 -0.29 2.17 -10.52
CA ILE A 258 0.98 2.79 -10.18
C ILE A 258 0.67 4.04 -9.38
N TRP A 259 1.32 4.21 -8.23
CA TRP A 259 1.12 5.34 -7.33
C TRP A 259 2.34 6.23 -7.31
N ILE A 260 2.16 7.54 -7.32
CA ILE A 260 3.20 8.52 -6.96
C ILE A 260 2.66 9.36 -5.81
N PHE A 261 3.32 9.35 -4.66
CA PHE A 261 3.01 10.24 -3.54
C PHE A 261 3.95 11.43 -3.57
N ASP A 262 3.41 12.65 -3.41
CA ASP A 262 4.22 13.84 -3.25
C ASP A 262 4.99 13.82 -1.91
N ALA A 263 6.01 14.68 -1.78
CA ALA A 263 6.89 14.69 -0.60
C ALA A 263 6.14 14.95 0.72
N GLU A 264 5.06 15.71 0.67
CA GLU A 264 4.22 16.04 1.83
C GLU A 264 3.13 15.00 2.12
N ARG A 265 2.93 14.01 1.26
CA ARG A 265 1.85 13.00 1.31
C ARG A 265 0.44 13.62 1.30
N LYS A 266 0.25 14.76 0.66
CA LYS A 266 -1.06 15.43 0.52
C LYS A 266 -1.75 15.06 -0.78
N MET A 267 -0.96 14.71 -1.79
CA MET A 267 -1.44 14.26 -3.08
C MET A 267 -0.80 12.93 -3.45
N ALA A 268 -1.62 12.03 -3.95
CA ALA A 268 -1.19 10.89 -4.73
C ALA A 268 -1.58 11.09 -6.20
N TYR A 269 -0.84 10.47 -7.09
CA TYR A 269 -1.12 10.45 -8.51
C TYR A 269 -1.15 9.00 -8.95
N ILE A 270 -2.27 8.59 -9.54
CA ILE A 270 -2.49 7.18 -9.91
C ILE A 270 -2.67 7.03 -11.41
N LYS A 271 -2.21 5.89 -11.93
CA LYS A 271 -2.57 5.41 -13.26
C LYS A 271 -2.68 3.89 -13.25
N PRO A 272 -3.44 3.26 -14.17
CA PRO A 272 -3.53 1.80 -14.23
C PRO A 272 -2.15 1.13 -14.27
N SER A 273 -1.99 0.03 -13.54
CA SER A 273 -0.85 -0.88 -13.65
C SER A 273 -1.21 -2.09 -14.52
N LYS A 274 -0.26 -2.99 -14.75
CA LYS A 274 -0.47 -4.30 -15.37
C LYS A 274 -1.51 -5.18 -14.63
N TYR A 275 -1.80 -4.88 -13.36
CA TYR A 275 -2.76 -5.64 -12.56
C TYR A 275 -4.19 -5.08 -12.62
N PHE A 276 -4.43 -3.98 -13.35
CA PHE A 276 -5.69 -3.22 -13.31
C PHE A 276 -6.94 -4.10 -13.51
N SER A 277 -6.87 -5.04 -14.44
CA SER A 277 -7.98 -5.94 -14.83
C SER A 277 -7.87 -7.36 -14.28
N GLU A 278 -6.95 -7.63 -13.36
CA GLU A 278 -6.79 -8.98 -12.78
C GLU A 278 -8.01 -9.38 -11.94
N PRO A 279 -8.30 -10.69 -11.81
CA PRO A 279 -9.30 -11.18 -10.86
C PRO A 279 -9.02 -10.70 -9.44
N TYR A 280 -10.07 -10.41 -8.67
CA TYR A 280 -9.94 -10.00 -7.28
C TYR A 280 -9.39 -11.13 -6.40
N TYR A 281 -8.58 -10.75 -5.43
CA TYR A 281 -8.07 -11.68 -4.41
C TYR A 281 -9.23 -12.29 -3.61
N LYS A 282 -9.26 -13.62 -3.51
CA LYS A 282 -10.22 -14.36 -2.68
C LYS A 282 -9.55 -14.70 -1.35
N MET A 283 -10.10 -14.24 -0.24
CA MET A 283 -9.62 -14.70 1.07
C MET A 283 -10.30 -16.03 1.38
N ASN A 284 -9.71 -17.12 0.91
CA ASN A 284 -10.14 -18.48 1.25
C ASN A 284 -9.70 -18.86 2.66
#